data_AF-A0A1S2NV72-F1
#
_entry.id   AF-A0A1S2NV72-F1
#
_cell.length_a   1.000
_cell.length_b   1.000
_cell.length_c   1.000
_cell.angle_alpha   90.00
_cell.angle_beta   90.00
_cell.angle_gamma   90.00
#
_symmetry.space_group_name_H-M   'P 1'
#
loop_
_entity.id
_entity.type
_entity.pdbx_description
1 polymer ?
#
loop_
_entity_poly.entity_id
_entity_poly.type
_entity_poly.pdbx_seq_one_letter_code
_entity_poly.pdbx_strand_id
1 'polypeptide(L)'
;MAAGRLLPWTSAEGKPCYLVGGGAGYVSRVADQIESVQLGMAGELLGHADALLTEHGVTAVELHYLARRLSESLRDVKRVADSRGARLARLVVASNDDA
;
A
#
# COMPACT_ATOMS: atom_id res chain seq x y z
N MET A 1 22.23 -5.14 10.86
CA MET A 1 21.34 -3.98 11.11
C MET A 1 19.89 -4.46 10.99
N ALA A 2 19.09 -4.43 12.05
CA ALA A 2 17.69 -4.84 11.98
C ALA A 2 16.92 -3.86 11.07
N ALA A 3 16.69 -4.28 9.83
CA ALA A 3 16.03 -3.44 8.84
C ALA A 3 14.55 -3.26 9.24
N GLY A 4 14.14 -2.02 9.56
CA GLY A 4 12.77 -1.73 9.97
C GLY A 4 11.74 -2.07 8.88
N ARG A 5 10.58 -2.59 9.25
CA ARG A 5 9.43 -2.77 8.34
C ARG A 5 8.82 -1.41 8.03
N LEU A 6 8.67 -1.07 6.75
CA LEU A 6 7.88 0.08 6.32
C LEU A 6 6.40 -0.16 6.66
N LEU A 7 5.76 0.80 7.32
CA LEU A 7 4.35 0.73 7.69
C LEU A 7 3.47 1.32 6.58
N PRO A 8 2.21 0.84 6.43
CA PRO A 8 1.30 1.31 5.38
C PRO A 8 0.69 2.70 5.65
N TRP A 9 0.97 3.28 6.81
CA TRP A 9 0.60 4.65 7.18
C TRP A 9 1.82 5.56 7.31
N THR A 10 1.56 6.86 7.28
CA THR A 10 2.56 7.91 7.53
C THR A 10 2.41 8.50 8.94
N SER A 11 3.39 9.29 9.35
CA SER A 11 3.25 10.17 10.51
C SER A 11 2.23 11.28 10.21
N ALA A 12 1.88 12.07 11.23
CA ALA A 12 1.02 13.24 11.08
C ALA A 12 1.58 14.25 10.06
N GLU A 13 2.91 14.33 9.92
CA GLU A 13 3.62 15.18 8.98
C GLU A 13 3.81 14.53 7.58
N GLY A 14 3.17 13.38 7.34
CA GLY A 14 3.24 12.67 6.06
C GLY A 14 4.56 11.91 5.82
N LYS A 15 5.41 11.74 6.84
CA LYS A 15 6.69 11.03 6.71
C LYS A 15 6.50 9.51 6.77
N PRO A 16 7.30 8.71 6.03
CA PRO A 16 7.27 7.26 6.15
C PRO A 16 7.57 6.78 7.57
N CYS A 17 6.80 5.83 8.07
CA CYS A 17 7.00 5.22 9.39
C CYS A 17 7.63 3.82 9.26
N TYR A 18 8.55 3.50 10.16
CA TYR A 18 9.22 2.20 10.21
C TYR A 18 9.06 1.53 11.56
N LEU A 19 8.75 0.23 11.56
CA LEU A 19 8.72 -0.62 12.73
C LEU A 19 10.03 -1.41 12.85
N VAL A 20 10.79 -1.20 13.92
CA VAL A 20 12.00 -1.96 14.22
C VAL A 20 11.63 -3.21 15.03
N GLY A 21 11.97 -4.40 14.56
CA GLY A 21 11.71 -5.67 15.25
C GLY A 21 11.47 -6.85 14.32
N GLY A 22 11.28 -8.05 14.88
CA GLY A 22 11.21 -9.34 14.16
C GLY A 22 9.94 -9.60 13.32
N GLY A 23 9.14 -8.58 13.00
CA GLY A 23 8.06 -8.70 12.02
C GLY A 23 6.84 -9.56 12.40
N ALA A 24 6.76 -10.12 13.62
CA ALA A 24 5.62 -10.95 14.07
C ALA A 24 4.77 -10.33 15.21
N GLY A 25 5.13 -9.12 15.66
CA GLY A 25 4.44 -8.44 16.76
C GLY A 25 3.05 -7.89 16.40
N TYR A 26 2.33 -7.37 17.41
CA TYR A 26 0.98 -6.81 17.26
C TYR A 26 0.90 -5.73 16.15
N VAL A 27 1.84 -4.78 16.14
CA VAL A 27 1.89 -3.72 15.12
C VAL A 27 2.07 -4.29 13.72
N SER A 28 2.79 -5.41 13.59
CA SER A 28 2.96 -6.10 12.30
C SER A 28 1.63 -6.61 11.76
N ARG A 29 0.81 -7.24 12.63
CA ARG A 29 -0.53 -7.70 12.25
C ARG A 29 -1.48 -6.56 11.90
N VAL A 30 -1.42 -5.46 12.65
CA VAL A 30 -2.18 -4.24 12.31
C VAL A 30 -1.74 -3.69 10.96
N ALA A 31 -0.45 -3.70 10.66
CA ALA A 31 0.06 -3.34 9.35
C ALA A 31 -0.45 -4.27 8.24
N ASP A 32 -0.49 -5.58 8.47
CA ASP A 32 -1.06 -6.52 7.49
C ASP A 32 -2.55 -6.27 7.23
N GLN A 33 -3.32 -5.98 8.28
CA GLN A 33 -4.74 -5.63 8.17
C GLN A 33 -4.94 -4.34 7.37
N ILE A 34 -4.18 -3.29 7.66
CA ILE A 34 -4.28 -2.01 6.94
C ILE A 34 -3.83 -2.17 5.48
N GLU A 35 -2.76 -2.92 5.20
CA GLU A 35 -2.36 -3.28 3.83
C GLU A 35 -3.55 -3.96 3.10
N SER A 36 -4.24 -4.90 3.76
CA SER A 36 -5.40 -5.59 3.17
C SER A 36 -6.56 -4.65 2.88
N VAL A 37 -6.89 -3.73 3.80
CA VAL A 37 -7.96 -2.75 3.63
C VAL A 37 -7.63 -1.80 2.48
N GLN A 38 -6.40 -1.28 2.41
CA GLN A 38 -5.95 -0.41 1.34
C GLN A 38 -6.05 -1.07 -0.04
N LEU A 39 -5.64 -2.33 -0.16
CA LEU A 39 -5.76 -3.09 -1.41
C LEU A 39 -7.23 -3.38 -1.78
N GLY A 40 -8.09 -3.66 -0.81
CA GLY A 40 -9.53 -3.81 -1.02
C GLY A 40 -10.18 -2.54 -1.56
N MET A 41 -9.93 -1.40 -0.90
CA MET A 41 -10.42 -0.09 -1.35
C MET A 41 -9.90 0.28 -2.75
N ALA A 42 -8.66 -0.07 -3.07
CA ALA A 42 -8.12 0.12 -4.41
C ALA A 42 -8.89 -0.70 -5.46
N GLY A 43 -9.23 -1.95 -5.14
CA GLY A 43 -10.07 -2.80 -6.00
C GLY A 43 -11.47 -2.21 -6.23
N GLU A 44 -12.13 -1.75 -5.17
CA GLU A 44 -13.44 -1.09 -5.27
C GLU A 44 -13.37 0.19 -6.13
N LEU A 45 -12.32 1.01 -5.94
CA LEU A 45 -12.11 2.22 -6.72
C LEU A 45 -11.88 1.92 -8.20
N LEU A 46 -11.15 0.85 -8.53
CA LEU A 46 -10.98 0.41 -9.92
C LEU A 46 -12.32 -0.01 -10.54
N GLY A 47 -13.15 -0.75 -9.79
CA GLY A 47 -14.51 -1.10 -10.27
C GLY A 47 -15.37 0.14 -10.53
N HIS A 48 -15.29 1.16 -9.67
CA HIS A 48 -15.98 2.43 -9.90
C HIS A 48 -15.41 3.21 -11.10
N ALA A 49 -14.09 3.18 -11.29
CA ALA A 49 -13.43 3.78 -12.44
C ALA A 49 -13.91 3.17 -13.76
N ASP A 50 -13.95 1.83 -13.83
CA ASP A 50 -14.40 1.10 -15.02
C ASP A 50 -15.87 1.43 -15.36
N ALA A 51 -16.73 1.49 -14.34
CA ALA A 51 -18.12 1.87 -14.51
C ALA A 51 -18.25 3.30 -15.07
N LEU A 52 -17.60 4.28 -14.42
CA LEU A 52 -17.64 5.68 -14.84
C LEU A 52 -17.11 5.85 -16.26
N LEU A 53 -15.96 5.24 -16.60
CA LEU A 53 -15.34 5.37 -17.92
C LEU A 53 -16.18 4.75 -19.06
N THR A 54 -17.17 3.91 -18.74
CA THR A 54 -18.11 3.34 -19.71
C THR A 54 -19.33 4.23 -19.94
N GLU A 55 -19.60 5.19 -19.05
CA GLU A 55 -20.74 6.09 -19.16
C GLU A 55 -20.56 7.13 -20.28
N HIS A 56 -21.63 7.34 -21.06
CA HIS A 56 -21.64 8.39 -22.07
C HIS A 56 -21.98 9.72 -21.39
N GLY A 57 -21.05 10.68 -21.44
CA GLY A 57 -21.27 12.04 -20.93
C GLY A 57 -20.59 12.36 -19.60
N VAL A 58 -19.61 11.57 -19.15
CA VAL A 58 -18.77 11.91 -18.00
C VAL A 58 -18.15 13.29 -18.19
N THR A 59 -18.30 14.13 -17.18
CA THR A 59 -17.80 15.50 -17.18
C THR A 59 -16.30 15.55 -16.88
N ALA A 60 -15.65 16.65 -17.29
CA ALA A 60 -14.25 16.89 -16.95
C ALA A 60 -14.01 16.95 -15.43
N VAL A 61 -15.00 17.39 -14.65
CA VAL A 61 -14.93 17.47 -13.18
C VAL A 61 -14.91 16.06 -12.57
N GLU A 62 -15.78 15.17 -13.05
CA GLU A 62 -15.81 13.77 -12.60
C GLU A 62 -14.53 13.02 -12.97
N LEU A 63 -13.99 13.24 -14.18
CA LEU A 63 -12.70 12.68 -14.58
C LEU A 63 -11.55 13.21 -13.72
N HIS A 64 -11.53 14.51 -13.40
CA HIS A 64 -10.51 15.08 -12.53
C HIS A 64 -10.57 14.52 -11.12
N TYR A 65 -11.79 14.37 -10.58
CA TYR A 65 -12.02 13.74 -9.28
C TYR A 65 -11.54 12.28 -9.28
N LEU A 66 -11.94 11.49 -10.28
CA LEU A 66 -11.53 10.10 -10.43
C LEU A 66 -10.01 9.97 -10.52
N ALA A 67 -9.36 10.78 -11.36
CA ALA A 67 -7.91 10.79 -11.50
C ALA A 67 -7.18 11.11 -10.18
N ARG A 68 -7.73 12.04 -9.39
CA ARG A 68 -7.20 12.35 -8.06
C ARG A 68 -7.33 11.16 -7.10
N ARG A 69 -8.50 10.52 -7.03
CA ARG A 69 -8.73 9.35 -6.18
C ARG A 69 -7.84 8.18 -6.56
N LEU A 70 -7.70 7.91 -7.85
CA LEU A 70 -6.80 6.89 -8.38
C LEU A 70 -5.34 7.19 -8.02
N SER A 71 -4.92 8.46 -8.14
CA SER A 71 -3.56 8.88 -7.75
C SER A 71 -3.30 8.71 -6.25
N GLU A 72 -4.28 9.00 -5.40
CA GLU A 72 -4.19 8.77 -3.95
C GLU A 72 -4.08 7.28 -3.64
N SER A 73 -4.97 6.45 -4.19
CA SER A 73 -4.95 5.00 -4.01
C SER A 73 -3.66 4.35 -4.53
N LEU A 74 -3.14 4.79 -5.67
CA LEU A 74 -1.91 4.25 -6.25
C LEU A 74 -0.68 4.52 -5.37
N ARG A 75 -0.63 5.65 -4.66
CA ARG A 75 0.45 5.91 -3.69
C ARG A 75 0.41 4.92 -2.53
N ASP A 76 -0.78 4.60 -2.04
CA ASP A 76 -0.97 3.62 -0.96
C ASP A 76 -0.59 2.22 -1.43
N VAL A 77 -1.09 1.79 -2.59
CA VAL A 77 -0.75 0.49 -3.22
C VAL A 77 0.77 0.38 -3.43
N LYS A 78 1.41 1.44 -3.94
CA LYS A 78 2.87 1.46 -4.12
C LYS A 78 3.60 1.25 -2.79
N ARG A 79 3.16 1.92 -1.71
CA ARG A 79 3.75 1.75 -0.37
C ARG A 79 3.61 0.33 0.15
N VAL A 80 2.45 -0.30 -0.05
CA VAL A 80 2.23 -1.71 0.30
C VAL A 80 3.19 -2.62 -0.47
N ALA A 81 3.34 -2.39 -1.78
CA ALA A 81 4.26 -3.15 -2.62
C ALA A 81 5.73 -3.00 -2.17
N ASP A 82 6.18 -1.77 -1.91
CA ASP A 82 7.54 -1.50 -1.41
C ASP A 82 7.78 -2.21 -0.05
N SER A 83 6.80 -2.15 0.87
CA SER A 83 6.90 -2.81 2.18
C SER A 83 6.99 -4.33 2.04
N ARG A 84 6.13 -4.94 1.23
CA ARG A 84 6.14 -6.39 0.99
C ARG A 84 7.42 -6.83 0.30
N GLY A 85 7.87 -6.11 -0.72
CA GLY A 85 9.12 -6.37 -1.43
C GLY A 85 10.33 -6.35 -0.50
N ALA A 86 10.43 -5.35 0.40
CA ALA A 86 11.49 -5.30 1.39
C ALA A 86 11.45 -6.47 2.39
N ARG A 87 10.27 -6.97 2.77
CA ARG A 87 10.14 -8.16 3.62
C ARG A 87 10.54 -9.43 2.88
N LEU A 88 10.14 -9.60 1.63
CA LEU A 88 10.51 -10.74 0.79
C LEU A 88 12.02 -10.82 0.57
N ALA A 89 12.67 -9.71 0.24
CA ALA A 89 14.12 -9.66 0.05
C ALA A 89 14.88 -10.11 1.30
N ARG A 90 14.41 -9.77 2.51
CA ARG A 90 15.03 -10.21 3.77
C ARG A 90 14.91 -11.71 3.99
N LEU A 91 13.78 -12.32 3.63
CA LEU A 91 13.61 -13.77 3.73
C LEU A 91 14.57 -14.51 2.80
N VAL A 92 14.79 -13.99 1.59
CA VAL A 92 15.77 -14.55 0.64
C VAL A 92 17.20 -14.42 1.15
N VAL A 93 17.57 -13.28 1.75
CA VAL A 93 18.91 -13.12 2.34
C VAL A 93 19.12 -14.06 3.52
N ALA A 94 18.14 -14.17 4.42
CA ALA A 94 18.24 -15.06 5.58
C ALA A 94 18.40 -16.54 5.16
N SER A 95 17.69 -16.97 4.12
CA SER A 95 17.81 -18.35 3.62
C SER A 95 19.14 -18.65 2.91
N ASN A 96 19.83 -17.64 2.39
CA ASN A 96 21.17 -17.79 1.79
C ASN A 96 22.31 -17.78 2.82
N ASP A 97 22.14 -17.10 3.96
CA ASP A 97 23.13 -17.11 5.06
C ASP A 97 23.09 -18.41 5.88
N ASP A 98 22.00 -19.18 5.79
CA ASP A 98 21.81 -20.47 6.44
C ASP A 98 22.33 -21.67 5.60
N ALA A 99 22.95 -21.42 4.44
CA ALA A 99 23.45 -22.43 3.49
C ALA A 99 24.98 -22.39 3.34
#